data_AF-A0A6P8XJK8-F1
#
_entry.id   AF-A0A6P8XJK8-F1
#
_cell.length_a   1.000
_cell.length_b   1.000
_cell.length_c   1.000
_cell.angle_alpha   90.00
_cell.angle_beta   90.00
_cell.angle_gamma   90.00
#
_symmetry.space_group_name_H-M   'P 1'
#
loop_
_entity.id
_entity.type
_entity.pdbx_description
1 polymer ?
#
loop_
_entity_poly.entity_id
_entity_poly.type
_entity_poly.pdbx_seq_one_letter_code
_entity_poly.pdbx_strand_id
1 'polypeptide(L)'
;MPRTKPTTTLDVLGNLDLKPEEAVGDYLLSKAQQKYFVKPPNADAAGDSIELMYIHNSREHEMMLRLQQDMLENCKQQSSINSERVKEMYKTQEHLRQRFIDVNSFIKDCSDKKRIAEKAINDETQLHQELSEDIKKFKTSIDELTTFREALKATVEELQPYEKVLDEVVEVSDIFVSPKDCMDRCDALMLAQVEINDLEVKKLREIEEMRQHMVKITSEAALTVLGLKNDLSVMERSYNESRAQCLKWEKILEATKDVIAARYLEKQRNMNAIHSLYFMLCRRRDVSPHIRRRNMEKVLDFIKGELYLLQEILMELEKPEAKF
;
A
#
# COMPACT_ATOMS: atom_id res chain seq x y z
N MET A 1 -10.42 -126.64 11.85
CA MET A 1 -10.38 -125.53 10.88
C MET A 1 -10.49 -126.10 9.48
N PRO A 2 -11.38 -125.57 8.62
CA PRO A 2 -11.50 -126.03 7.24
C PRO A 2 -10.18 -125.73 6.52
N ARG A 3 -9.60 -126.75 5.90
CA ARG A 3 -8.31 -126.67 5.22
C ARG A 3 -8.53 -126.03 3.85
N THR A 4 -8.12 -124.77 3.72
CA THR A 4 -8.17 -124.02 2.46
C THR A 4 -7.01 -124.39 1.54
N LYS A 5 -7.28 -124.36 0.23
CA LYS A 5 -6.27 -124.54 -0.82
C LYS A 5 -5.20 -123.43 -0.73
N PRO A 6 -3.95 -123.69 -1.17
CA PRO A 6 -2.90 -122.68 -1.16
C PRO A 6 -3.30 -121.47 -2.01
N THR A 7 -2.99 -120.28 -1.53
CA THR A 7 -3.16 -119.01 -2.26
C THR A 7 -2.09 -118.92 -3.34
N THR A 8 -2.51 -118.71 -4.59
CA THR A 8 -1.65 -118.63 -5.78
C THR A 8 -1.19 -117.20 -6.10
N THR A 9 -1.44 -116.24 -5.21
CA THR A 9 -1.17 -114.82 -5.44
C THR A 9 0.24 -114.48 -4.97
N LEU A 10 1.13 -114.17 -5.92
CA LEU A 10 2.45 -113.61 -5.66
C LEU A 10 2.35 -112.11 -5.39
N ASP A 11 3.22 -111.60 -4.52
CA ASP A 11 3.35 -110.21 -4.10
C ASP A 11 3.29 -109.21 -5.28
N VAL A 12 2.11 -108.63 -5.51
CA VAL A 12 1.93 -107.49 -6.39
C VAL A 12 2.14 -106.22 -5.57
N LEU A 13 3.39 -105.76 -5.51
CA LEU A 13 3.78 -104.45 -4.95
C LEU A 13 3.16 -103.24 -5.69
N GLY A 14 2.19 -103.46 -6.59
CA GLY A 14 1.55 -102.42 -7.38
C GLY A 14 0.06 -102.20 -7.13
N ASN A 15 -0.63 -103.09 -6.40
CA ASN A 15 -2.08 -102.95 -6.11
C ASN A 15 -2.47 -103.25 -4.63
N LEU A 16 -1.51 -103.47 -3.73
CA LEU A 16 -1.76 -103.80 -2.31
C LEU A 16 -1.74 -102.59 -1.35
N ASP A 17 -1.50 -101.37 -1.82
CA ASP A 17 -1.49 -100.17 -0.97
C ASP A 17 -2.89 -99.70 -0.53
N LEU A 18 -3.96 -100.41 -0.90
CA LEU A 18 -5.30 -100.03 -0.50
C LEU A 18 -5.66 -100.50 0.92
N LYS A 19 -4.99 -101.54 1.49
CA LYS A 19 -5.23 -102.01 2.87
C LYS A 19 -4.03 -102.76 3.48
N PRO A 20 -3.17 -102.10 4.28
CA PRO A 20 -2.02 -102.74 4.91
C PRO A 20 -2.40 -103.84 5.94
N GLU A 21 -3.62 -103.81 6.50
CA GLU A 21 -4.10 -104.82 7.45
C GLU A 21 -4.30 -106.21 6.80
N GLU A 22 -4.73 -106.25 5.53
CA GLU A 22 -4.97 -107.49 4.78
C GLU A 22 -3.64 -108.13 4.33
N ALA A 23 -2.66 -107.32 3.95
CA ALA A 23 -1.33 -107.78 3.52
C ALA A 23 -0.56 -108.52 4.62
N VAL A 24 -0.69 -108.08 5.88
CA VAL A 24 -0.07 -108.77 7.04
C VAL A 24 -0.74 -110.12 7.28
N GLY A 25 -2.06 -110.22 7.07
CA GLY A 25 -2.82 -111.46 7.18
C GLY A 25 -2.35 -112.52 6.18
N ASP A 26 -2.18 -112.14 4.92
CA ASP A 26 -1.72 -113.04 3.86
C ASP A 26 -0.27 -113.53 4.09
N TYR A 27 0.61 -112.64 4.58
CA TYR A 27 1.97 -113.01 4.96
C TYR A 27 2.01 -114.03 6.12
N LEU A 28 1.18 -113.84 7.15
CA LEU A 28 1.07 -114.77 8.29
C LEU A 28 0.49 -116.13 7.85
N LEU A 29 -0.49 -116.14 6.95
CA LEU A 29 -1.08 -117.36 6.39
C LEU A 29 -0.08 -118.15 5.55
N SER A 30 0.73 -117.48 4.72
CA SER A 30 1.82 -118.09 3.96
C SER A 30 2.87 -118.75 4.88
N LYS A 31 3.26 -118.06 5.95
CA LYS A 31 4.21 -118.58 6.94
C LYS A 31 3.65 -119.76 7.75
N ALA A 32 2.35 -119.78 8.02
CA ALA A 32 1.67 -120.89 8.68
C ALA A 32 1.57 -122.13 7.78
N GLN A 33 1.35 -121.95 6.47
CA GLN A 33 1.32 -123.05 5.49
C GLN A 33 2.67 -123.76 5.35
N GLN A 34 3.80 -123.06 5.48
CA GLN A 34 5.14 -123.69 5.50
C GLN A 34 5.36 -124.63 6.69
N LYS A 35 4.66 -124.42 7.82
CA LYS A 35 4.92 -125.16 9.07
C LYS A 35 3.99 -126.38 9.28
N TYR A 36 2.83 -126.41 8.61
CA TYR A 36 1.81 -127.45 8.81
C TYR A 36 1.36 -128.08 7.48
N PHE A 37 2.30 -128.64 6.72
CA PHE A 37 1.98 -129.44 5.54
C PHE A 37 1.92 -130.94 5.90
N VAL A 38 0.80 -131.38 6.49
CA VAL A 38 0.50 -132.82 6.63
C VAL A 38 -0.95 -133.05 6.20
N LYS A 39 -1.14 -133.64 5.02
CA LYS A 39 -2.44 -134.22 4.63
C LYS A 39 -2.73 -135.38 5.61
N PRO A 40 -3.90 -135.45 6.26
CA PRO A 40 -4.23 -136.60 7.07
C PRO A 40 -4.55 -137.79 6.14
N PRO A 41 -4.17 -139.03 6.50
CA PRO A 41 -4.52 -140.18 5.68
C PRO A 41 -6.04 -140.37 5.69
N ASN A 42 -6.63 -140.58 4.50
CA ASN A 42 -8.06 -140.88 4.36
C ASN A 42 -8.33 -142.26 4.96
N ALA A 43 -9.30 -142.37 5.88
CA ALA A 43 -9.56 -143.59 6.63
C ALA A 43 -10.24 -144.73 5.83
N ASP A 44 -10.82 -144.43 4.66
CA ASP A 44 -11.61 -145.38 3.85
C ASP A 44 -11.11 -145.58 2.40
N ALA A 45 -9.83 -145.31 2.14
CA ALA A 45 -9.19 -145.70 0.88
C ALA A 45 -8.21 -146.84 1.16
N ALA A 46 -8.24 -147.91 0.35
CA ALA A 46 -7.22 -148.95 0.40
C ALA A 46 -5.84 -148.26 0.28
N GLY A 47 -5.03 -148.38 1.33
CA GLY A 47 -3.77 -147.65 1.41
C GLY A 47 -2.91 -147.94 0.19
N ASP A 48 -2.59 -146.90 -0.56
CA ASP A 48 -1.54 -146.95 -1.57
C ASP A 48 -0.28 -147.54 -0.92
N SER A 49 0.43 -148.44 -1.61
CA SER A 49 1.68 -149.00 -1.08
C SER A 49 2.65 -147.86 -0.75
N ILE A 50 3.53 -148.05 0.25
CA ILE A 50 4.53 -147.06 0.67
C ILE A 50 5.30 -146.51 -0.54
N GLU A 51 5.50 -147.35 -1.56
CA GLU A 51 6.13 -146.99 -2.82
C GLU A 51 5.27 -146.02 -3.66
N LEU A 52 3.96 -146.27 -3.79
CA LEU A 52 3.04 -145.35 -4.47
C LEU A 52 2.94 -144.00 -3.75
N MET A 53 2.93 -144.00 -2.42
CA MET A 53 2.90 -142.78 -1.60
C MET A 53 4.22 -141.99 -1.71
N TYR A 54 5.36 -142.69 -1.75
CA TYR A 54 6.67 -142.10 -2.02
C TYR A 54 6.72 -141.50 -3.44
N ILE A 55 6.23 -142.22 -4.46
CA ILE A 55 6.14 -141.72 -5.84
C ILE A 55 5.25 -140.47 -5.92
N HIS A 56 4.11 -140.46 -5.22
CA HIS A 56 3.22 -139.29 -5.20
C HIS A 56 3.87 -138.10 -4.49
N ASN A 57 4.47 -138.29 -3.31
CA ASN A 57 5.18 -137.24 -2.58
C ASN A 57 6.39 -136.71 -3.34
N SER A 58 7.16 -137.58 -4.03
CA SER A 58 8.27 -137.16 -4.89
C SER A 58 7.77 -136.33 -6.07
N ARG A 59 6.63 -136.69 -6.68
CA ARG A 59 6.00 -135.88 -7.73
C ARG A 59 5.47 -134.55 -7.20
N GLU A 60 4.82 -134.53 -6.03
CA GLU A 60 4.36 -133.29 -5.40
C GLU A 60 5.54 -132.38 -4.99
N HIS A 61 6.63 -132.96 -4.49
CA HIS A 61 7.84 -132.22 -4.16
C HIS A 61 8.52 -131.65 -5.41
N GLU A 62 8.60 -132.43 -6.50
CA GLU A 62 9.11 -131.95 -7.77
C GLU A 62 8.24 -130.84 -8.38
N MET A 63 6.91 -130.96 -8.29
CA MET A 63 5.98 -129.89 -8.67
C MET A 63 6.15 -128.65 -7.79
N MET A 64 6.40 -128.81 -6.48
CA MET A 64 6.63 -127.70 -5.56
C MET A 64 7.96 -127.00 -5.86
N LEU A 65 9.02 -127.73 -6.17
CA LEU A 65 10.31 -127.15 -6.57
C LEU A 65 10.18 -126.35 -7.86
N ARG A 66 9.45 -126.87 -8.86
CA ARG A 66 9.14 -126.14 -10.09
C ARG A 66 8.34 -124.88 -9.79
N LEU A 67 7.30 -124.96 -8.96
CA LEU A 67 6.52 -123.80 -8.54
C LEU A 67 7.37 -122.76 -7.79
N GLN A 68 8.28 -123.19 -6.92
CA GLN A 68 9.17 -122.27 -6.20
C GLN A 68 10.15 -121.57 -7.13
N GLN A 69 10.65 -122.27 -8.15
CA GLN A 69 11.46 -121.67 -9.22
C GLN A 69 10.64 -120.65 -10.01
N ASP A 70 9.44 -121.02 -10.46
CA ASP A 70 8.53 -120.10 -11.17
C ASP A 70 8.19 -118.86 -10.33
N MET A 71 7.95 -119.03 -9.03
CA MET A 71 7.69 -117.92 -8.09
C MET A 71 8.90 -117.01 -7.94
N LEU A 72 10.10 -117.57 -7.82
CA LEU A 72 11.33 -116.79 -7.67
C LEU A 72 11.68 -116.04 -8.96
N GLU A 73 11.45 -116.65 -10.12
CA GLU A 73 11.58 -116.01 -11.43
C GLU A 73 10.57 -114.87 -11.59
N ASN A 74 9.31 -115.10 -11.24
CA ASN A 74 8.27 -114.07 -11.26
C ASN A 74 8.58 -112.93 -10.28
N CYS A 75 9.06 -113.21 -9.06
CA CYS A 75 9.47 -112.19 -8.11
C CYS A 75 10.65 -111.35 -8.61
N LYS A 76 11.64 -111.97 -9.26
CA LYS A 76 12.77 -111.26 -9.87
C LYS A 76 12.31 -110.37 -11.02
N GLN A 77 11.43 -110.88 -11.89
CA GLN A 77 10.85 -110.10 -12.99
C GLN A 77 10.03 -108.92 -12.44
N GLN A 78 9.19 -109.17 -11.44
CA GLN A 78 8.35 -108.14 -10.82
C GLN A 78 9.18 -107.07 -10.08
N SER A 79 10.25 -107.47 -9.39
CA SER A 79 11.19 -106.55 -8.74
C SER A 79 11.92 -105.68 -9.76
N SER A 80 12.33 -106.25 -10.90
CA SER A 80 12.94 -105.50 -12.01
C SER A 80 11.95 -104.46 -12.56
N ILE A 81 10.72 -104.87 -12.89
CA ILE A 81 9.66 -103.99 -13.39
C ILE A 81 9.35 -102.88 -12.38
N ASN A 82 9.27 -103.20 -11.08
CA ASN A 82 9.01 -102.20 -10.06
C ASN A 82 10.16 -101.21 -9.91
N SER A 83 11.41 -101.68 -9.98
CA SER A 83 12.59 -100.82 -9.95
C SER A 83 12.63 -99.85 -11.13
N GLU A 84 12.16 -100.29 -12.30
CA GLU A 84 12.02 -99.44 -13.50
C GLU A 84 10.92 -98.40 -13.30
N ARG A 85 9.75 -98.79 -12.80
CA ARG A 85 8.64 -97.87 -12.49
C ARG A 85 9.04 -96.79 -11.48
N VAL A 86 9.76 -97.15 -10.42
CA VAL A 86 10.26 -96.20 -9.41
C VAL A 86 11.24 -95.21 -10.05
N LYS A 87 12.13 -95.68 -10.94
CA LYS A 87 13.04 -94.79 -11.68
C LYS A 87 12.28 -93.86 -12.62
N GLU A 88 11.25 -94.34 -13.31
CA GLU A 88 10.38 -93.51 -14.15
C GLU A 88 9.61 -92.46 -13.35
N MET A 89 9.09 -92.83 -12.18
CA MET A 89 8.42 -91.90 -11.27
C MET A 89 9.35 -90.77 -10.80
N TYR A 90 10.59 -91.08 -10.42
CA TYR A 90 11.56 -90.04 -10.06
C TYR A 90 11.92 -89.14 -11.24
N LYS A 91 12.03 -89.69 -12.46
CA LYS A 91 12.26 -88.89 -13.68
C LYS A 91 11.09 -87.95 -13.97
N THR A 92 9.85 -88.42 -13.84
CA THR A 92 8.67 -87.58 -14.07
C THR A 92 8.50 -86.52 -12.98
N GLN A 93 8.77 -86.85 -11.72
CA GLN A 93 8.79 -85.88 -10.62
C GLN A 93 9.82 -84.77 -10.85
N GLU A 94 11.05 -85.11 -11.24
CA GLU A 94 12.08 -84.11 -11.52
C GLU A 94 11.70 -83.24 -12.72
N HIS A 95 11.11 -83.84 -13.77
CA HIS A 95 10.62 -83.06 -14.91
C HIS A 95 9.52 -82.08 -14.50
N LEU A 96 8.57 -82.50 -13.67
CA LEU A 96 7.52 -81.62 -13.14
C LEU A 96 8.09 -80.49 -12.28
N ARG A 97 9.08 -80.79 -11.44
CA ARG A 97 9.77 -79.77 -10.64
C ARG A 97 10.46 -78.73 -11.52
N GLN A 98 11.17 -79.18 -12.56
CA GLN A 98 11.81 -78.27 -13.50
C GLN A 98 10.77 -77.38 -14.21
N ARG A 99 9.67 -77.98 -14.69
CA ARG A 99 8.55 -77.21 -15.29
C ARG A 99 7.96 -76.21 -14.32
N PHE A 100 7.84 -76.53 -13.03
CA PHE A 100 7.31 -75.61 -12.03
C PHE A 100 8.26 -74.43 -11.80
N ILE A 101 9.57 -74.66 -11.78
CA ILE A 101 10.58 -73.59 -11.71
C ILE A 101 10.51 -72.72 -12.96
N ASP A 102 10.40 -73.31 -14.15
CA ASP A 102 10.28 -72.58 -15.41
C ASP A 102 9.01 -71.72 -15.46
N VAL A 103 7.87 -72.26 -15.00
CA VAL A 103 6.60 -71.50 -14.95
C VAL A 103 6.66 -70.38 -13.91
N ASN A 104 7.23 -70.62 -12.72
CA ASN A 104 7.33 -69.61 -11.69
C ASN A 104 8.30 -68.48 -12.10
N SER A 105 9.44 -68.82 -12.71
CA SER A 105 10.36 -67.82 -13.28
C SER A 105 9.69 -67.03 -14.40
N PHE A 106 8.92 -67.69 -15.28
CA PHE A 106 8.14 -67.00 -16.32
C PHE A 106 7.10 -66.04 -15.74
N ILE A 107 6.36 -66.43 -14.70
CA ILE A 107 5.38 -65.55 -14.03
C ILE A 107 6.08 -64.34 -13.41
N LYS A 108 7.22 -64.55 -12.76
CA LYS A 108 8.02 -63.44 -12.21
C LYS A 108 8.49 -62.49 -13.31
N ASP A 109 9.07 -63.01 -14.38
CA ASP A 109 9.51 -62.22 -15.52
C ASP A 109 8.37 -61.42 -16.17
N CYS A 110 7.19 -62.04 -16.30
CA CYS A 110 5.99 -61.35 -16.78
C CYS A 110 5.54 -60.25 -15.81
N SER A 111 5.60 -60.49 -14.51
CA SER A 111 5.24 -59.48 -13.50
C SER A 111 6.23 -58.31 -13.50
N ASP A 112 7.53 -58.57 -13.66
CA ASP A 112 8.56 -57.55 -13.75
C ASP A 112 8.44 -56.75 -15.04
N LYS A 113 8.22 -57.40 -16.19
CA LYS A 113 7.95 -56.73 -17.46
C LYS A 113 6.69 -55.86 -17.39
N LYS A 114 5.63 -56.36 -16.74
CA LYS A 114 4.41 -55.58 -16.51
C LYS A 114 4.69 -54.35 -15.66
N ARG A 115 5.42 -54.48 -14.56
CA ARG A 115 5.79 -53.36 -13.69
C ARG A 115 6.65 -52.32 -14.43
N ILE A 116 7.61 -52.77 -15.24
CA ILE A 116 8.45 -51.88 -16.05
C ILE A 116 7.59 -51.13 -17.08
N ALA A 117 6.67 -51.83 -17.76
CA ALA A 117 5.77 -51.21 -18.72
C ALA A 117 4.81 -50.21 -18.04
N GLU A 118 4.23 -50.55 -16.89
CA GLU A 118 3.38 -49.64 -16.11
C GLU A 118 4.15 -48.39 -15.66
N LYS A 119 5.40 -48.55 -15.24
CA LYS A 119 6.25 -47.42 -14.91
C LYS A 119 6.51 -46.54 -16.13
N ALA A 120 6.89 -47.13 -17.26
CA ALA A 120 7.13 -46.39 -18.51
C ALA A 120 5.88 -45.64 -18.98
N ILE A 121 4.70 -46.29 -18.92
CA ILE A 121 3.42 -45.65 -19.23
C ILE A 121 3.18 -44.46 -18.31
N ASN A 122 3.35 -44.62 -16.99
CA ASN A 122 3.15 -43.53 -16.04
C ASN A 122 4.11 -42.35 -16.32
N ASP A 123 5.39 -42.63 -16.53
CA ASP A 123 6.41 -41.62 -16.83
C ASP A 123 6.06 -40.87 -18.14
N GLU A 124 5.64 -41.59 -19.19
CA GLU A 124 5.15 -40.98 -20.44
C GLU A 124 3.87 -40.16 -20.23
N THR A 125 2.92 -40.64 -19.43
CA THR A 125 1.69 -39.88 -19.15
C THR A 125 1.96 -38.58 -18.40
N GLN A 126 2.91 -38.57 -17.47
CA GLN A 126 3.33 -37.36 -16.75
C GLN A 126 3.98 -36.37 -17.71
N LEU A 127 4.93 -36.84 -18.53
CA LEU A 127 5.57 -36.02 -19.55
C LEU A 127 4.55 -35.42 -20.54
N HIS A 128 3.56 -36.22 -20.95
CA HIS A 128 2.47 -35.74 -21.82
C HIS A 128 1.61 -34.67 -21.15
N GLN A 129 1.35 -34.77 -19.84
CA GLN A 129 0.60 -33.75 -19.09
C GLN A 129 1.40 -32.44 -19.02
N GLU A 130 2.67 -32.51 -18.63
CA GLU A 130 3.56 -31.34 -18.55
C GLU A 130 3.67 -30.64 -19.91
N LEU A 131 3.94 -31.40 -20.98
CA LEU A 131 4.04 -30.84 -22.33
C LEU A 131 2.70 -30.24 -22.79
N SER A 132 1.56 -30.85 -22.45
CA SER A 132 0.23 -30.33 -22.78
C SER A 132 -0.05 -29.01 -22.05
N GLU A 133 0.35 -28.88 -20.79
CA GLU A 133 0.27 -27.62 -20.04
C GLU A 133 1.14 -26.53 -20.66
N ASP A 134 2.37 -26.85 -21.03
CA ASP A 134 3.27 -25.89 -21.67
C ASP A 134 2.77 -25.48 -23.05
N ILE A 135 2.24 -26.41 -23.85
CA ILE A 135 1.56 -26.08 -25.12
C ILE A 135 0.40 -25.12 -24.88
N LYS A 136 -0.39 -25.30 -23.82
CA LYS A 136 -1.48 -24.36 -23.48
C LYS A 136 -0.93 -22.98 -23.12
N LYS A 137 0.12 -22.89 -22.29
CA LYS A 137 0.76 -21.61 -21.93
C LYS A 137 1.32 -20.89 -23.16
N PHE A 138 1.96 -21.63 -24.07
CA PHE A 138 2.47 -21.05 -25.30
C PHE A 138 1.34 -20.59 -26.23
N LYS A 139 0.24 -21.33 -26.32
CA LYS A 139 -0.94 -20.89 -27.07
C LYS A 139 -1.53 -19.60 -26.52
N THR A 140 -1.73 -19.51 -25.20
CA THR A 140 -2.24 -18.27 -24.59
C THR A 140 -1.29 -17.10 -24.81
N SER A 141 0.02 -17.32 -24.69
CA SER A 141 1.01 -16.27 -24.97
C SER A 141 1.03 -15.83 -26.44
N ILE A 142 0.87 -16.77 -27.38
CA ILE A 142 0.73 -16.45 -28.80
C ILE A 142 -0.55 -15.64 -29.03
N ASP A 143 -1.67 -16.03 -28.42
CA ASP A 143 -2.94 -15.30 -28.55
C ASP A 143 -2.80 -13.87 -28.00
N GLU A 144 -2.21 -13.68 -26.83
CA GLU A 144 -1.90 -12.36 -26.26
C GLU A 144 -1.00 -11.53 -27.19
N LEU A 145 0.07 -12.12 -27.73
CA LEU A 145 0.96 -11.42 -28.66
C LEU A 145 0.27 -11.09 -29.99
N THR A 146 -0.63 -11.94 -30.48
CA THR A 146 -1.39 -11.67 -31.70
C THR A 146 -2.37 -10.52 -31.49
N THR A 147 -3.11 -10.50 -30.38
CA THR A 147 -4.00 -9.38 -30.04
C THR A 147 -3.22 -8.07 -29.86
N PHE A 148 -2.07 -8.11 -29.19
CA PHE A 148 -1.18 -6.95 -29.09
C PHE A 148 -0.68 -6.49 -30.47
N ARG A 149 -0.29 -7.43 -31.34
CA ARG A 149 0.15 -7.11 -32.71
C ARG A 149 -0.98 -6.48 -33.52
N GLU A 150 -2.21 -6.97 -33.38
CA GLU A 150 -3.38 -6.41 -34.05
C GLU A 150 -3.69 -5.00 -33.54
N ALA A 151 -3.63 -4.78 -32.23
CA ALA A 151 -3.77 -3.45 -31.64
C ALA A 151 -2.68 -2.49 -32.16
N LEU A 152 -1.43 -2.93 -32.19
CA LEU A 152 -0.31 -2.11 -32.68
C LEU A 152 -0.41 -1.83 -34.18
N LYS A 153 -0.91 -2.79 -34.97
CA LYS A 153 -1.22 -2.56 -36.39
C LYS A 153 -2.33 -1.53 -36.56
N ALA A 154 -3.40 -1.63 -35.78
CA ALA A 154 -4.49 -0.66 -35.81
C ALA A 154 -3.98 0.75 -35.45
N THR A 155 -3.16 0.89 -34.40
CA THR A 155 -2.59 2.19 -34.05
C THR A 155 -1.63 2.72 -35.12
N VAL A 156 -0.86 1.86 -35.78
CA VAL A 156 -0.01 2.26 -36.91
C VAL A 156 -0.86 2.70 -38.11
N GLU A 157 -1.96 2.00 -38.41
CA GLU A 157 -2.90 2.40 -39.47
C GLU A 157 -3.58 3.75 -39.16
N GLU A 158 -3.95 3.99 -37.90
CA GLU A 158 -4.46 5.29 -37.44
C GLU A 158 -3.42 6.40 -37.55
N LEU A 159 -2.14 6.09 -37.33
CA LEU A 159 -1.05 7.06 -37.37
C LEU A 159 -0.50 7.33 -38.78
N GLN A 160 -0.74 6.41 -39.72
CA GLN A 160 -0.25 6.49 -41.10
C GLN A 160 -0.65 7.78 -41.86
N PRO A 161 -1.88 8.34 -41.70
CA PRO A 161 -2.23 9.61 -42.32
C PRO A 161 -1.38 10.77 -41.81
N TYR A 162 -1.02 10.79 -40.52
CA TYR A 162 -0.19 11.85 -39.94
C TYR A 162 1.26 11.76 -40.42
N GLU A 163 1.78 10.54 -40.62
CA GLU A 163 3.09 10.33 -41.24
C GLU A 163 3.13 10.91 -42.66
N LYS A 164 2.11 10.64 -43.48
CA LYS A 164 2.00 11.23 -44.83
C LYS A 164 1.97 12.75 -44.80
N VAL A 165 1.23 13.35 -43.86
CA VAL A 165 1.19 14.81 -43.71
C VAL A 165 2.56 15.35 -43.30
N LEU A 166 3.30 14.66 -42.42
CA LEU A 166 4.65 15.06 -42.04
C LEU A 166 5.63 14.97 -43.22
N ASP A 167 5.53 13.92 -44.04
CA ASP A 167 6.31 13.79 -45.26
C ASP A 167 5.98 14.92 -46.26
N GLU A 168 4.69 15.22 -46.49
CA GLU A 168 4.25 16.33 -47.34
C GLU A 168 4.77 17.69 -46.82
N VAL A 169 4.77 17.92 -45.51
CA VAL A 169 5.27 19.17 -44.91
C VAL A 169 6.79 19.31 -45.08
N VAL A 170 7.53 18.20 -44.98
CA VAL A 170 8.98 18.18 -45.24
C VAL A 170 9.28 18.39 -46.73
N GLU A 171 8.47 17.86 -47.64
CA GLU A 171 8.62 18.10 -49.08
C GLU A 171 8.29 19.55 -49.49
N VAL A 172 7.28 20.17 -48.87
CA VAL A 172 6.84 21.53 -49.20
C VAL A 172 7.71 22.60 -48.55
N SER A 173 8.31 22.33 -47.39
CA SER A 173 9.10 23.31 -46.64
C SER A 173 10.57 22.94 -46.55
N ASP A 174 11.43 23.78 -47.15
CA ASP A 174 12.90 23.69 -47.05
C ASP A 174 13.44 23.91 -45.62
N ILE A 175 12.54 24.12 -44.64
CA ILE A 175 12.87 24.44 -43.25
C ILE A 175 13.20 23.17 -42.46
N PHE A 176 12.65 22.02 -42.87
CA PHE A 176 12.83 20.74 -42.19
C PHE A 176 13.61 19.77 -43.09
N VAL A 177 14.64 19.14 -42.52
CA VAL A 177 15.48 18.18 -43.27
C VAL A 177 14.91 16.76 -43.23
N SER A 178 14.13 16.45 -42.18
CA SER A 178 13.54 15.14 -41.95
C SER A 178 12.25 15.29 -41.12
N PRO A 179 11.28 14.37 -41.23
CA PRO A 179 10.11 14.33 -40.34
C PRO A 179 10.50 14.33 -38.85
N LYS A 180 11.65 13.72 -38.50
CA LYS A 180 12.20 13.74 -37.14
C LYS A 180 12.65 15.14 -36.70
N ASP A 181 13.29 15.91 -37.58
CA ASP A 181 13.69 17.30 -37.29
C ASP A 181 12.45 18.20 -37.11
N CYS A 182 11.37 17.93 -37.85
CA CYS A 182 10.08 18.60 -37.63
C CYS A 182 9.51 18.27 -36.24
N MET A 183 9.51 17.00 -35.84
CA MET A 183 9.03 16.56 -34.53
C MET A 183 9.88 17.13 -33.38
N ASP A 184 11.21 17.03 -33.47
CA ASP A 184 12.13 17.51 -32.44
C ASP A 184 12.01 19.03 -32.23
N ARG A 185 11.81 19.81 -33.30
CA ARG A 185 11.55 21.26 -33.19
C ARG A 185 10.18 21.58 -32.62
N CYS A 186 9.14 20.81 -32.97
CA CYS A 186 7.82 20.95 -32.36
C CYS A 186 7.90 20.65 -30.86
N ASP A 187 8.62 19.61 -30.45
CA ASP A 187 8.83 19.27 -29.05
C ASP A 187 9.62 20.36 -28.32
N ALA A 188 10.69 20.89 -28.92
CA ALA A 188 11.43 22.02 -28.37
C ALA A 188 10.57 23.28 -28.24
N LEU A 189 9.71 23.56 -29.22
CA LEU A 189 8.76 24.68 -29.17
C LEU A 189 7.69 24.47 -28.10
N MET A 190 7.17 23.25 -27.93
CA MET A 190 6.22 22.95 -26.85
C MET A 190 6.87 23.11 -25.48
N LEU A 191 8.10 22.63 -25.30
CA LEU A 191 8.85 22.82 -24.05
C LEU A 191 9.12 24.31 -23.79
N ALA A 192 9.56 25.06 -24.79
CA ALA A 192 9.74 26.50 -24.68
C ALA A 192 8.44 27.22 -24.33
N GLN A 193 7.30 26.80 -24.91
CA GLN A 193 5.99 27.37 -24.61
C GLN A 193 5.60 27.13 -23.14
N VAL A 194 5.87 25.95 -22.59
CA VAL A 194 5.64 25.64 -21.18
C VAL A 194 6.53 26.52 -20.29
N GLU A 195 7.82 26.65 -20.60
CA GLU A 195 8.74 27.50 -19.85
C GLU A 195 8.36 28.99 -19.89
N ILE A 196 7.94 29.48 -21.06
CA ILE A 196 7.46 30.87 -21.22
C ILE A 196 6.22 31.10 -20.39
N ASN A 197 5.26 30.17 -20.40
CA ASN A 197 4.04 30.29 -19.61
C ASN A 197 4.36 30.31 -18.10
N ASP A 198 5.26 29.44 -17.64
CA ASP A 198 5.71 29.42 -16.25
C ASP A 198 6.41 30.74 -15.85
N LEU A 199 7.21 31.33 -16.74
CA LEU A 199 7.82 32.64 -16.53
C LEU A 199 6.78 33.76 -16.53
N GLU A 200 5.79 33.72 -17.42
CA GLU A 200 4.70 34.69 -17.48
C GLU A 200 3.89 34.68 -16.18
N VAL A 201 3.50 33.50 -15.69
CA VAL A 201 2.79 33.35 -14.41
C VAL A 201 3.61 33.91 -13.25
N LYS A 202 4.92 33.67 -13.22
CA LYS A 202 5.82 34.25 -12.20
C LYS A 202 5.84 35.77 -12.30
N LYS A 203 5.98 36.33 -13.50
CA LYS A 203 6.01 37.79 -13.72
C LYS A 203 4.69 38.46 -13.38
N LEU A 204 3.55 37.84 -13.70
CA LEU A 204 2.23 38.33 -13.30
C LEU A 204 2.08 38.35 -11.78
N ARG A 205 2.60 37.34 -11.07
CA ARG A 205 2.61 37.33 -9.61
C ARG A 205 3.45 38.45 -9.03
N GLU A 206 4.66 38.67 -9.55
CA GLU A 206 5.53 39.79 -9.14
C GLU A 206 4.84 41.16 -9.38
N ILE A 207 4.16 41.33 -10.52
CA ILE A 207 3.40 42.55 -10.83
C ILE A 207 2.25 42.76 -9.83
N GLU A 208 1.52 41.69 -9.50
CA GLU A 208 0.42 41.78 -8.55
C GLU A 208 0.92 42.08 -7.12
N GLU A 209 2.04 41.49 -6.70
CA GLU A 209 2.70 41.82 -5.44
C GLU A 209 3.14 43.29 -5.38
N MET A 210 3.76 43.80 -6.44
CA MET A 210 4.12 45.22 -6.56
C MET A 210 2.87 46.12 -6.52
N ARG A 211 1.79 45.73 -7.20
CA ARG A 211 0.52 46.47 -7.19
C ARG A 211 -0.07 46.52 -5.78
N GLN A 212 -0.10 45.39 -5.07
CA GLN A 212 -0.56 45.34 -3.69
C GLN A 212 0.30 46.21 -2.77
N HIS A 213 1.62 46.18 -2.94
CA HIS A 213 2.54 47.03 -2.19
C HIS A 213 2.31 48.53 -2.46
N MET A 214 2.12 48.91 -3.74
CA MET A 214 1.78 50.28 -4.11
C MET A 214 0.45 50.73 -3.50
N VAL A 215 -0.58 49.89 -3.52
CA VAL A 215 -1.87 50.19 -2.88
C VAL A 215 -1.71 50.38 -1.36
N LYS A 216 -0.90 49.55 -0.69
CA LYS A 216 -0.59 49.72 0.73
C LYS A 216 0.09 51.05 1.00
N ILE A 217 1.19 51.37 0.31
CA ILE A 217 1.91 52.63 0.48
C ILE A 217 1.01 53.83 0.19
N THR A 218 0.22 53.79 -0.88
CA THR A 218 -0.69 54.91 -1.22
C THR A 218 -1.79 55.07 -0.17
N SER A 219 -2.30 53.97 0.40
CA SER A 219 -3.28 54.03 1.49
C SER A 219 -2.67 54.61 2.78
N GLU A 220 -1.45 54.22 3.14
CA GLU A 220 -0.72 54.77 4.29
C GLU A 220 -0.39 56.26 4.09
N ALA A 221 0.05 56.64 2.89
CA ALA A 221 0.27 58.04 2.52
C ALA A 221 -1.03 58.86 2.57
N ALA A 222 -2.16 58.31 2.09
CA ALA A 222 -3.45 58.97 2.18
C ALA A 222 -3.90 59.15 3.64
N LEU A 223 -3.69 58.14 4.50
CA LEU A 223 -4.00 58.22 5.93
C LEU A 223 -3.13 59.24 6.65
N THR A 224 -1.83 59.30 6.35
CA THR A 224 -0.92 60.29 6.94
C THR A 224 -1.27 61.72 6.49
N VAL A 225 -1.58 61.93 5.20
CA VAL A 225 -2.06 63.23 4.69
C VAL A 225 -3.39 63.62 5.35
N LEU A 226 -4.31 62.68 5.55
CA LEU A 226 -5.57 62.93 6.26
C LEU A 226 -5.31 63.34 7.71
N GLY A 227 -4.37 62.66 8.39
CA GLY A 227 -3.92 63.01 9.75
C GLY A 227 -3.37 64.43 9.81
N LEU A 228 -2.43 64.76 8.94
CA LEU A 228 -1.84 66.12 8.85
C LEU A 228 -2.90 67.19 8.53
N LYS A 229 -3.88 66.89 7.68
CA LYS A 229 -4.99 67.80 7.37
C LYS A 229 -5.86 68.04 8.61
N ASN A 230 -6.11 67.01 9.41
CA ASN A 230 -6.84 67.16 10.66
C ASN A 230 -6.06 68.03 11.64
N ASP A 231 -4.78 67.76 11.86
CA ASP A 231 -3.91 68.54 12.74
C ASP A 231 -3.82 70.01 12.30
N LEU A 232 -3.70 70.25 10.98
CA LEU A 232 -3.72 71.60 10.41
C LEU A 232 -5.05 72.31 10.70
N SER A 233 -6.18 71.62 10.56
CA SER A 233 -7.50 72.21 10.87
C SER A 233 -7.65 72.57 12.37
N VAL A 234 -7.05 71.78 13.26
CA VAL A 234 -7.03 72.07 14.71
C VAL A 234 -6.17 73.30 14.99
N MET A 235 -4.99 73.39 14.36
CA MET A 235 -4.08 74.52 14.51
C MET A 235 -4.66 75.81 13.91
N GLU A 236 -5.36 75.74 12.78
CA GLU A 236 -6.06 76.90 12.20
C GLU A 236 -7.17 77.41 13.12
N ARG A 237 -7.93 76.51 13.76
CA ARG A 237 -8.95 76.89 14.75
C ARG A 237 -8.32 77.58 15.95
N SER A 238 -7.30 76.98 16.56
CA SER A 238 -6.62 77.57 17.73
C SER A 238 -5.95 78.92 17.41
N TYR A 239 -5.38 79.05 16.20
CA TYR A 239 -4.84 80.31 15.71
C TYR A 239 -5.93 81.37 15.56
N ASN A 240 -7.06 81.05 14.93
CA ASN A 240 -8.17 81.98 14.74
C ASN A 240 -8.79 82.42 16.07
N GLU A 241 -8.93 81.50 17.03
CA GLU A 241 -9.37 81.83 18.39
C GLU A 241 -8.41 82.79 19.08
N SER A 242 -7.10 82.50 19.04
CA SER A 242 -6.06 83.35 19.62
C SER A 242 -6.05 84.73 18.96
N ARG A 243 -6.17 84.80 17.63
CA ARG A 243 -6.25 86.05 16.88
C ARG A 243 -7.48 86.87 17.25
N ALA A 244 -8.64 86.23 17.40
CA ALA A 244 -9.86 86.91 17.84
C ALA A 244 -9.72 87.47 19.27
N GLN A 245 -9.05 86.73 20.16
CA GLN A 245 -8.74 87.22 21.51
C GLN A 245 -7.78 88.41 21.47
N CYS A 246 -6.70 88.35 20.68
CA CYS A 246 -5.77 89.47 20.49
C CYS A 246 -6.52 90.73 20.01
N LEU A 247 -7.34 90.62 18.95
CA LEU A 247 -8.11 91.76 18.44
C LEU A 247 -9.06 92.34 19.49
N LYS A 248 -9.68 91.49 20.31
CA LYS A 248 -10.53 91.94 21.42
C LYS A 248 -9.72 92.76 22.43
N TRP A 249 -8.55 92.27 22.84
CA TRP A 249 -7.68 92.96 23.78
C TRP A 249 -7.10 94.25 23.19
N GLU A 250 -6.71 94.26 21.91
CA GLU A 250 -6.29 95.45 21.20
C GLU A 250 -7.38 96.52 21.19
N LYS A 251 -8.63 96.15 20.89
CA LYS A 251 -9.77 97.08 20.92
C LYS A 251 -10.00 97.66 22.31
N ILE A 252 -9.93 96.84 23.35
CA ILE A 252 -10.05 97.30 24.74
C ILE A 252 -8.89 98.24 25.09
N LEU A 253 -7.66 97.89 24.70
CA LEU A 253 -6.47 98.71 24.94
C LEU A 253 -6.59 100.06 24.24
N GLU A 254 -7.01 100.09 22.98
CA GLU A 254 -7.17 101.32 22.21
C GLU A 254 -8.26 102.23 22.81
N ALA A 255 -9.42 101.67 23.16
CA ALA A 255 -10.46 102.42 23.86
C ALA A 255 -9.96 102.98 25.21
N THR A 256 -9.13 102.22 25.93
CA THR A 256 -8.54 102.67 27.20
C THR A 256 -7.53 103.80 26.95
N LYS A 257 -6.68 103.70 25.93
CA LYS A 257 -5.75 104.77 25.53
C LYS A 257 -6.51 106.04 25.15
N ASP A 258 -7.58 105.93 24.38
CA ASP A 258 -8.42 107.07 23.99
C ASP A 258 -9.02 107.76 25.23
N VAL A 259 -9.56 106.99 26.17
CA VAL A 259 -10.08 107.53 27.44
C VAL A 259 -8.98 108.20 28.25
N ILE A 260 -7.79 107.59 28.35
CA ILE A 260 -6.64 108.19 29.06
C ILE A 260 -6.22 109.49 28.37
N ALA A 261 -6.12 109.51 27.05
CA ALA A 261 -5.75 110.69 26.27
C ALA A 261 -6.79 111.82 26.43
N ALA A 262 -8.08 111.49 26.36
CA ALA A 262 -9.17 112.44 26.57
C ALA A 262 -9.14 113.04 28.00
N ARG A 263 -8.99 112.19 29.03
CA ARG A 263 -8.85 112.63 30.43
C ARG A 263 -7.61 113.48 30.65
N TYR A 264 -6.49 113.13 30.02
CA TYR A 264 -5.27 113.92 30.07
C TYR A 264 -5.46 115.29 29.42
N LEU A 265 -6.16 115.35 28.28
CA LEU A 265 -6.47 116.59 27.58
C LEU A 265 -7.42 117.47 28.40
N GLU A 266 -8.50 116.90 28.96
CA GLU A 266 -9.40 117.60 29.90
C GLU A 266 -8.63 118.18 31.08
N LYS A 267 -7.76 117.38 31.71
CA LYS A 267 -6.89 117.85 32.79
C LYS A 267 -6.05 119.03 32.32
N GLN A 268 -5.41 118.96 31.16
CA GLN A 268 -4.60 120.07 30.64
C GLN A 268 -5.43 121.32 30.32
N ARG A 269 -6.64 121.16 29.76
CA ARG A 269 -7.58 122.26 29.52
C ARG A 269 -8.01 122.94 30.82
N ASN A 270 -8.38 122.17 31.83
CA ASN A 270 -8.76 122.69 33.15
C ASN A 270 -7.58 123.42 33.80
N MET A 271 -6.37 122.86 33.72
CA MET A 271 -5.16 123.49 34.23
C MET A 271 -4.85 124.81 33.50
N ASN A 272 -5.01 124.85 32.17
CA ASN A 272 -4.87 126.08 31.38
C ASN A 272 -5.94 127.12 31.75
N ALA A 273 -7.20 126.71 31.94
CA ALA A 273 -8.31 127.59 32.28
C ALA A 273 -8.11 128.24 33.65
N ILE A 274 -7.73 127.46 34.66
CA ILE A 274 -7.40 127.96 36.01
C ILE A 274 -6.23 128.97 35.92
N HIS A 275 -5.18 128.63 35.16
CA HIS A 275 -4.03 129.51 35.02
C HIS A 275 -4.39 130.81 34.24
N SER A 276 -5.29 130.72 33.27
CA SER A 276 -5.82 131.89 32.54
C SER A 276 -6.67 132.78 33.45
N LEU A 277 -7.52 132.20 34.29
CA LEU A 277 -8.28 132.93 35.31
C LEU A 277 -7.34 133.66 36.29
N TYR A 278 -6.29 132.99 36.76
CA TYR A 278 -5.26 133.61 37.59
C TYR A 278 -4.60 134.81 36.91
N PHE A 279 -4.17 134.68 35.66
CA PHE A 279 -3.59 135.79 34.91
C PHE A 279 -4.58 136.95 34.73
N MET A 280 -5.85 136.67 34.45
CA MET A 280 -6.88 137.72 34.33
C MET A 280 -7.10 138.47 35.65
N LEU A 281 -7.13 137.77 36.78
CA LEU A 281 -7.28 138.38 38.11
C LEU A 281 -6.03 139.17 38.51
N CYS A 282 -4.83 138.66 38.23
CA CYS A 282 -3.58 139.39 38.43
C CYS A 282 -3.55 140.68 37.59
N ARG A 283 -3.96 140.61 36.32
CA ARG A 283 -4.06 141.78 35.43
C ARG A 283 -5.09 142.80 35.93
N ARG A 284 -6.21 142.36 36.51
CA ARG A 284 -7.21 143.26 37.11
C ARG A 284 -6.68 144.01 38.33
N ARG A 285 -5.86 143.35 39.16
CA ARG A 285 -5.27 143.93 40.37
C ARG A 285 -3.95 144.68 40.10
N ASP A 286 -3.50 144.71 38.84
CA ASP A 286 -2.20 145.24 38.41
C ASP A 286 -0.99 144.62 39.16
N VAL A 287 -1.14 143.35 39.56
CA VAL A 287 -0.08 142.57 40.23
C VAL A 287 0.61 141.70 39.20
N SER A 288 1.94 141.71 39.17
CA SER A 288 2.70 140.86 38.27
C SER A 288 2.60 139.38 38.68
N PRO A 289 2.31 138.47 37.73
CA PRO A 289 2.09 137.06 38.02
C PRO A 289 3.40 136.35 38.39
N HIS A 290 3.54 135.92 39.64
CA HIS A 290 4.76 135.28 40.18
C HIS A 290 4.62 133.76 40.42
N ILE A 291 3.41 133.20 40.34
CA ILE A 291 3.17 131.78 40.68
C ILE A 291 3.32 130.88 39.46
N ARG A 292 4.19 129.86 39.55
CA ARG A 292 4.40 128.86 38.48
C ARG A 292 3.21 127.91 38.36
N ARG A 293 2.89 127.54 37.11
CA ARG A 293 1.82 126.59 36.72
C ARG A 293 1.81 125.24 37.46
N ARG A 294 2.95 124.77 37.99
CA ARG A 294 3.04 123.50 38.71
C ARG A 294 2.43 123.53 40.12
N ASN A 295 2.30 124.72 40.72
CA ASN A 295 1.78 124.89 42.08
C ASN A 295 0.31 125.33 42.05
N MET A 296 -0.56 124.44 41.58
CA MET A 296 -1.99 124.72 41.36
C MET A 296 -2.76 125.11 42.61
N GLU A 297 -2.40 124.54 43.77
CA GLU A 297 -3.03 124.86 45.05
C GLU A 297 -2.89 126.35 45.39
N LYS A 298 -1.67 126.90 45.27
CA LYS A 298 -1.42 128.33 45.51
C LYS A 298 -2.11 129.25 44.50
N VAL A 299 -2.26 128.79 43.25
CA VAL A 299 -2.99 129.52 42.21
C VAL A 299 -4.48 129.57 42.56
N LEU A 300 -5.06 128.45 42.98
CA LEU A 300 -6.46 128.36 43.38
C LEU A 300 -6.75 129.14 44.67
N ASP A 301 -5.85 129.11 45.66
CA ASP A 301 -5.98 129.89 46.89
C ASP A 301 -5.98 131.40 46.60
N PHE A 302 -5.13 131.86 45.68
CA PHE A 302 -5.15 133.25 45.22
C PHE A 302 -6.47 133.60 44.53
N ILE A 303 -6.92 132.77 43.58
CA ILE A 303 -8.22 132.98 42.90
C ILE A 303 -9.36 133.01 43.92
N LYS A 304 -9.38 132.12 44.90
CA LYS A 304 -10.40 132.04 45.94
C LYS A 304 -10.41 133.31 46.81
N GLY A 305 -9.23 133.77 47.24
CA GLY A 305 -9.10 135.01 48.01
C GLY A 305 -9.57 136.23 47.23
N GLU A 306 -9.21 136.34 45.95
CA GLU A 306 -9.71 137.42 45.08
C GLU A 306 -11.22 137.34 44.89
N LEU A 307 -11.78 136.15 44.64
CA LEU A 307 -13.23 136.00 44.49
C LEU A 307 -13.99 136.42 45.75
N TYR A 308 -13.48 136.10 46.94
CA TYR A 308 -14.08 136.59 48.19
C TYR A 308 -14.00 138.11 48.32
N LEU A 309 -12.85 138.73 48.00
CA LEU A 309 -12.71 140.19 47.95
C LEU A 309 -13.70 140.82 46.96
N LEU A 310 -13.89 140.23 45.78
CA LEU A 310 -14.85 140.70 44.79
C LEU A 310 -16.30 140.57 45.26
N GLN A 311 -16.59 139.48 45.98
CA GLN A 311 -17.90 139.25 46.56
C GLN A 311 -18.18 140.22 47.72
N GLU A 312 -17.18 140.55 48.53
CA GLU A 312 -17.26 141.59 49.55
C GLU A 312 -17.50 142.98 48.94
N ILE A 313 -16.76 143.34 47.88
CA ILE A 313 -16.96 144.60 47.16
C ILE A 313 -18.37 144.69 46.52
N LEU A 314 -18.86 143.58 45.94
CA LEU A 314 -20.23 143.53 45.43
C LEU A 314 -21.27 143.70 46.54
N MET A 315 -21.06 143.04 47.69
CA MET A 315 -21.93 143.22 48.86
C MET A 315 -21.88 144.64 49.43
N GLU A 316 -20.74 145.35 49.33
CA GLU A 316 -20.66 146.76 49.70
C GLU A 316 -21.31 147.70 48.69
N LEU A 317 -21.27 147.38 47.39
CA LEU A 317 -21.98 148.11 46.33
C LEU A 317 -23.50 147.87 46.38
N GLU A 318 -23.95 146.71 46.87
CA GLU A 318 -25.36 146.38 47.07
C GLU A 318 -25.95 146.99 48.37
N LYS A 319 -25.15 147.63 49.22
CA LYS A 319 -25.69 148.45 50.34
C LYS A 319 -26.23 149.77 49.78
N PRO A 320 -27.55 150.02 49.83
CA PRO A 320 -28.11 151.29 49.35
C PRO A 320 -27.63 152.44 50.23
N GLU A 321 -27.10 153.49 49.59
CA GLU A 321 -26.78 154.77 50.24
C GLU A 321 -27.99 155.30 51.03
N ALA A 322 -27.81 155.43 52.35
CA ALA A 322 -28.69 156.20 53.20
C ALA A 322 -28.68 157.67 52.74
N LYS A 323 -29.77 158.10 52.10
CA LYS A 323 -30.08 159.51 51.90
C LYS A 323 -30.68 160.08 53.20
N PHE A 324 -30.25 161.30 53.51
CA PHE A 324 -30.79 162.23 54.51
C PHE A 324 -32.32 162.29 54.53
#